data_AF-A0A409WXI6-F1
#
_entry.id   AF-A0A409WXI6-F1
#
_cell.length_a   1.000
_cell.length_b   1.000
_cell.length_c   1.000
_cell.angle_alpha   90.00
_cell.angle_beta   90.00
_cell.angle_gamma   90.00
#
_symmetry.space_group_name_H-M   'P 1'
#
loop_
_entity.id
_entity.type
_entity.pdbx_description
1 polymer ?
#
loop_
_entity_poly.entity_id
_entity_poly.type
_entity_poly.pdbx_seq_one_letter_code
_entity_poly.pdbx_strand_id
1 'polypeptide(L)'
;MSSTSTTLPIALYESLLAKLIAIIELTQQPGGVSNAQGRQRLLQATNEFKNAITQAKDYAVNLPGGELVIEEQDQVIAMLETLKERKRAQLAEFAARKVFVPQYSQDLKMEIDSMASTPFHSND
;
A
#
# COMPACT_ATOMS: atom_id res chain seq x y z
N MET A 1 2.04 -10.03 -8.79
CA MET A 1 1.44 -9.07 -7.83
C MET A 1 2.10 -9.33 -6.49
N SER A 2 3.09 -8.53 -6.11
CA SER A 2 3.85 -8.75 -4.88
C SER A 2 3.04 -8.25 -3.69
N SER A 3 2.46 -9.16 -2.93
CA SER A 3 1.89 -8.90 -1.61
C SER A 3 3.03 -8.58 -0.65
N THR A 4 3.46 -7.32 -0.59
CA THR A 4 4.37 -6.86 0.45
C THR A 4 3.59 -6.81 1.74
N SER A 5 3.79 -7.82 2.59
CA SER A 5 3.37 -7.80 3.98
C SER A 5 4.09 -6.66 4.70
N THR A 6 3.51 -5.46 4.69
CA THR A 6 3.98 -4.31 5.44
C THR A 6 3.64 -4.53 6.91
N THR A 7 4.48 -5.31 7.59
CA THR A 7 4.49 -5.37 9.05
C THR A 7 4.77 -3.96 9.55
N LEU A 8 3.80 -3.39 10.28
CA LEU A 8 3.94 -2.07 10.91
C LEU A 8 5.23 -2.06 11.76
N PRO A 9 6.07 -1.02 11.67
CA PRO A 9 7.32 -0.95 12.42
C PRO A 9 7.05 -0.56 13.89
N ILE A 10 6.30 -1.40 14.61
CA ILE A 10 5.87 -1.17 16.00
C ILE A 10 7.08 -0.94 16.90
N ALA A 11 8.12 -1.77 16.75
CA ALA A 11 9.37 -1.64 17.50
C ALA A 11 10.07 -0.28 17.30
N LEU A 12 9.95 0.34 16.12
CA LEU A 12 10.51 1.67 15.86
C LEU A 12 9.79 2.72 16.71
N TYR A 13 8.45 2.72 16.70
CA TYR A 13 7.64 3.65 17.48
C TYR A 13 7.80 3.45 18.98
N GLU A 14 7.85 2.20 19.47
CA GLU A 14 8.11 1.88 20.87
C GLU A 14 9.48 2.39 21.32
N SER A 15 10.50 2.31 20.45
CA SER A 15 11.86 2.76 20.76
C SER A 15 11.99 4.28 20.91
N LEU A 16 11.06 5.08 20.37
CA LEU A 16 11.12 6.55 20.43
C LEU A 16 11.07 7.05 21.87
N LEU A 17 10.16 6.50 22.68
CA LEU A 17 9.99 6.92 24.06
C LEU A 17 11.22 6.56 24.90
N ALA A 18 11.79 5.37 24.71
CA ALA A 18 13.04 4.96 25.36
C ALA A 18 14.22 5.86 24.98
N LYS A 19 14.35 6.23 23.70
CA LYS A 19 15.40 7.15 23.22
C LYS A 19 15.25 8.55 23.80
N LEU A 20 14.02 9.05 23.94
CA LEU A 20 13.76 10.34 24.57
C LEU A 20 14.12 10.32 26.07
N ILE A 21 13.74 9.26 26.78
CA ILE A 21 14.10 9.08 28.19
C ILE A 21 15.63 9.09 28.35
N ALA A 22 16.36 8.37 27.49
CA ALA A 22 17.82 8.34 27.54
C ALA A 22 18.45 9.74 27.37
N ILE A 23 17.89 10.60 26.50
CA ILE A 23 18.33 11.99 26.36
C ILE A 23 18.07 12.78 27.65
N ILE A 24 16.88 12.63 28.22
CA ILE A 24 16.50 13.33 29.46
C ILE A 24 17.42 12.90 30.62
N GLU A 25 17.67 11.61 30.77
CA GLU A 25 18.60 11.08 31.77
C GLU A 25 20.03 11.63 31.59
N LEU A 26 20.54 11.67 30.35
CA LEU A 26 21.85 12.26 30.06
C LEU A 26 21.93 13.75 30.41
N THR A 27 20.82 14.50 30.30
CA THR A 27 20.77 15.91 30.71
C THR A 27 20.69 16.10 32.22
N GLN A 28 20.14 15.14 32.95
CA GLN A 28 20.00 15.18 34.41
C GLN A 28 21.23 14.65 35.15
N GLN A 29 22.13 13.93 34.47
CA GLN A 29 23.34 13.40 35.10
C GLN A 29 24.28 14.53 35.58
N PRO A 30 24.76 14.48 36.84
CA PRO A 30 25.74 15.44 37.34
C PRO A 30 27.05 15.28 36.57
N GLY A 31 27.29 16.19 35.62
CA GLY A 31 28.42 16.15 34.69
C GLY A 31 28.05 15.97 33.21
N GLY A 32 26.78 15.67 32.89
CA GLY A 32 26.32 15.32 31.55
C GLY A 32 26.54 16.41 30.48
N VAL A 33 26.41 17.68 30.86
CA VAL A 33 26.75 18.83 29.99
C VAL A 33 28.05 19.53 30.38
N SER A 34 28.55 19.23 31.58
CA SER A 34 29.71 19.89 32.20
C SER A 34 31.03 19.37 31.60
N ASN A 35 31.10 18.09 31.24
CA ASN A 35 32.28 17.47 30.64
C ASN A 35 32.12 17.28 29.10
N ALA A 36 33.25 17.24 28.38
CA ALA A 36 33.24 17.13 26.91
C ALA A 36 32.66 15.80 26.41
N GLN A 37 32.91 14.70 27.13
CA GLN A 37 32.40 13.37 26.78
C GLN A 37 30.88 13.26 26.92
N GLY A 38 30.31 13.87 27.95
CA GLY A 38 28.86 13.93 28.20
C GLY A 38 28.15 14.73 27.13
N ARG A 39 28.72 15.89 26.73
CA ARG A 39 28.21 16.66 25.59
C ARG A 39 28.20 15.85 24.29
N GLN A 40 29.25 15.07 24.05
CA GLN A 40 29.32 14.20 22.88
C GLN A 40 28.29 13.06 22.93
N ARG A 41 28.11 12.42 24.09
CA ARG A 41 27.07 11.39 24.29
C ARG A 41 25.66 11.93 24.11
N LEU A 42 25.39 13.13 24.64
CA LEU A 42 24.12 13.81 24.48
C LEU A 42 23.84 14.15 23.02
N LEU A 43 24.84 14.67 22.31
CA LEU A 43 24.72 14.98 20.88
C LEU A 43 24.47 13.71 20.05
N GLN A 44 25.17 12.62 20.36
CA GLN A 44 24.94 11.33 19.72
C GLN A 44 23.51 10.81 19.98
N ALA A 45 23.07 10.76 21.24
CA ALA A 45 21.72 10.31 21.60
C ALA A 45 20.63 11.16 20.93
N THR A 46 20.85 12.47 20.84
CA THR A 46 19.93 13.41 20.17
C THR A 46 19.86 13.15 18.67
N ASN A 47 20.99 12.92 18.02
CA ASN A 47 21.03 12.57 16.59
C ASN A 47 20.35 11.23 16.32
N GLU A 48 20.58 10.22 17.16
CA GLU A 48 19.93 8.92 17.05
C GLU A 48 18.40 9.01 17.21
N PHE A 49 17.93 9.81 18.17
CA PHE A 49 16.50 10.07 18.35
C PHE A 49 15.90 10.82 17.16
N LYS A 50 16.56 11.86 16.67
CA LYS A 50 16.12 12.62 15.49
C LYS A 50 16.01 11.71 14.27
N ASN A 51 17.01 10.87 14.03
CA ASN A 51 17.00 9.91 12.92
C ASN A 51 15.84 8.91 13.06
N ALA A 52 15.58 8.40 14.27
CA ALA A 52 14.47 7.50 14.53
C ALA A 52 13.10 8.18 14.28
N ILE A 53 12.93 9.46 14.66
CA ILE A 53 11.73 10.24 14.34
C ILE A 53 11.56 10.41 12.84
N THR A 54 12.63 10.78 12.13
CA THR A 54 12.57 10.95 10.68
C THR A 54 12.15 9.65 10.00
N GLN A 55 12.76 8.52 10.36
CA GLN A 55 12.35 7.21 9.86
C GLN A 55 10.89 6.88 10.20
N ALA A 56 10.47 7.12 11.45
CA ALA A 56 9.10 6.86 11.89
C ALA A 56 8.07 7.72 11.14
N LYS A 57 8.43 8.98 10.83
CA LYS A 57 7.62 9.87 10.01
C LYS A 57 7.56 9.38 8.57
N ASP A 58 8.68 9.01 7.99
CA ASP A 58 8.75 8.51 6.61
C ASP A 58 7.92 7.22 6.46
N TYR A 59 7.95 6.32 7.45
CA TYR A 59 7.10 5.13 7.47
C TYR A 59 5.61 5.47 7.59
N ALA A 60 5.24 6.47 8.40
CA ALA A 60 3.84 6.88 8.55
C ALA A 60 3.30 7.51 7.27
N VAL A 61 4.09 8.37 6.62
CA VAL A 61 3.69 9.06 5.38
C VAL A 61 3.60 8.10 4.20
N ASN A 62 4.51 7.12 4.13
CA ASN A 62 4.53 6.13 3.04
C ASN A 62 3.70 4.87 3.35
N LEU A 63 2.87 4.89 4.40
CA LEU A 63 2.03 3.75 4.73
C LEU A 63 0.95 3.60 3.65
N PRO A 64 0.83 2.44 2.98
CA PRO A 64 -0.19 2.24 1.95
C PRO A 64 -1.58 2.45 2.54
N GLY A 65 -2.37 3.36 1.97
CA GLY A 65 -3.68 3.73 2.49
C GLY A 65 -3.66 4.75 3.63
N GLY A 66 -2.49 5.25 4.05
CA GLY A 66 -2.35 6.34 5.03
C GLY A 66 -2.58 7.75 4.47
N GLU A 67 -2.77 7.86 3.14
CA GLU A 67 -3.04 9.13 2.44
C GLU A 67 -4.48 9.62 2.64
N LEU A 68 -5.40 8.67 2.86
CA LEU A 68 -6.83 8.91 2.97
C LEU A 68 -7.24 8.93 4.43
N VAL A 69 -8.05 9.90 4.81
CA VAL A 69 -8.72 9.90 6.12
C VAL A 69 -9.74 8.74 6.14
N ILE A 70 -10.07 8.21 7.32
CA ILE A 70 -10.98 7.06 7.48
C ILE A 70 -12.30 7.30 6.72
N GLU A 71 -12.84 8.52 6.77
CA GLU A 71 -14.07 8.88 6.07
C GLU A 71 -13.93 8.81 4.55
N GLU A 72 -12.76 9.14 4.00
CA GLU A 72 -12.48 9.04 2.57
C GLU A 72 -12.33 7.57 2.15
N GLN A 73 -11.73 6.74 3.00
CA GLN A 73 -11.63 5.30 2.78
C GLN A 73 -13.02 4.66 2.75
N ASP A 74 -13.91 5.01 3.67
CA ASP A 74 -15.29 4.52 3.70
C ASP A 74 -16.07 4.90 2.43
N GLN A 75 -15.86 6.13 1.92
CA GLN A 75 -16.47 6.56 0.65
C GLN A 75 -15.97 5.74 -0.54
N VAL A 76 -14.67 5.48 -0.61
CA VAL A 76 -14.07 4.64 -1.66
C VAL A 76 -14.61 3.21 -1.56
N ILE A 77 -14.72 2.65 -0.36
CA ILE A 77 -15.29 1.32 -0.13
C ILE A 77 -16.74 1.28 -0.64
N ALA A 78 -17.58 2.24 -0.24
CA ALA A 78 -18.96 2.30 -0.70
C ALA A 78 -19.07 2.43 -2.23
N MET A 79 -18.21 3.24 -2.85
CA MET A 79 -18.13 3.36 -4.31
C MET A 79 -17.72 2.04 -4.98
N LEU A 80 -16.73 1.33 -4.42
CA LEU A 80 -16.27 0.06 -4.96
C LEU A 80 -17.33 -1.05 -4.80
N GLU A 81 -18.06 -1.06 -3.68
CA GLU A 81 -19.15 -1.99 -3.45
C GLU A 81 -20.30 -1.79 -4.43
N THR A 82 -20.72 -0.53 -4.65
CA THR A 82 -21.76 -0.22 -5.65
C THR A 82 -21.32 -0.60 -7.06
N LEU A 83 -20.05 -0.38 -7.42
CA LEU A 83 -19.52 -0.76 -8.72
C LEU A 83 -19.45 -2.28 -8.90
N LYS A 84 -19.06 -3.01 -7.86
CA LYS A 84 -19.10 -4.48 -7.83
C LYS A 84 -20.53 -5.00 -8.02
N GLU A 85 -21.50 -4.42 -7.33
CA GLU A 85 -22.89 -4.86 -7.44
C GLU A 85 -23.46 -4.58 -8.84
N ARG A 86 -23.19 -3.39 -9.39
CA ARG A 86 -23.56 -3.07 -10.78
C ARG A 86 -22.94 -4.04 -11.78
N LYS A 87 -21.66 -4.40 -11.62
CA LYS A 87 -20.98 -5.36 -12.50
C LYS A 87 -21.57 -6.76 -12.37
N ARG A 88 -21.94 -7.20 -11.17
CA ARG A 88 -22.67 -8.46 -10.96
C ARG A 88 -24.02 -8.45 -11.65
N ALA A 89 -24.81 -7.39 -11.50
CA ALA A 89 -26.11 -7.27 -12.16
C ALA A 89 -25.97 -7.31 -13.69
N GLN A 90 -24.99 -6.59 -14.25
CA GLN A 90 -24.69 -6.63 -15.69
C GLN A 90 -24.32 -8.04 -16.15
N LEU A 91 -23.43 -8.73 -15.42
CA LEU A 91 -23.06 -10.11 -15.74
C LEU A 91 -24.26 -11.06 -15.66
N ALA A 92 -25.13 -10.89 -14.66
CA ALA A 92 -26.35 -11.68 -14.54
C ALA A 92 -27.31 -11.43 -15.71
N GLU A 93 -27.47 -10.18 -16.14
CA GLU A 93 -28.27 -9.81 -17.32
C GLU A 93 -27.68 -10.42 -18.60
N PHE A 94 -26.36 -10.31 -18.80
CA PHE A 94 -25.67 -10.94 -19.93
C PHE A 94 -25.83 -12.46 -19.93
N ALA A 95 -25.71 -13.11 -18.77
CA ALA A 95 -25.88 -14.56 -18.63
C ALA A 95 -27.34 -15.00 -18.84
N ALA A 96 -28.32 -14.17 -18.43
CA ALA A 96 -29.74 -14.44 -18.60
C ALA A 96 -30.22 -14.18 -20.05
N ARG A 97 -29.49 -13.39 -20.82
CA ARG A 97 -29.77 -13.14 -22.23
C ARG A 97 -29.53 -14.43 -23.02
N LYS A 98 -30.61 -15.17 -23.29
CA LYS A 98 -30.59 -16.23 -24.29
C LYS A 98 -30.14 -15.61 -25.60
N VAL A 99 -28.98 -16.03 -26.10
CA VAL A 99 -28.53 -15.71 -27.46
C VAL A 99 -29.61 -16.26 -28.40
N PHE A 100 -30.45 -15.37 -28.90
CA PHE A 100 -31.45 -15.73 -29.89
C PHE A 100 -30.68 -15.91 -31.20
N VAL A 101 -30.27 -17.15 -31.46
CA VAL A 101 -29.78 -17.54 -32.77
C VAL A 101 -31.00 -17.48 -33.69
N PRO A 102 -31.09 -16.53 -34.64
CA PRO A 102 -32.19 -16.55 -35.59
C PRO A 102 -32.15 -17.89 -36.33
N GLN A 103 -33.30 -18.57 -36.41
CA GLN A 103 -33.48 -19.88 -37.06
C GLN A 103 -33.02 -19.93 -38.54
N TYR A 104 -32.59 -18.81 -39.11
CA TYR A 104 -31.93 -18.73 -40.41
C TYR A 104 -30.48 -19.25 -40.42
N SER A 105 -29.96 -19.76 -39.32
CA SER A 105 -28.59 -20.28 -39.21
C SER A 105 -28.51 -21.79 -38.92
N GLN A 106 -29.47 -22.57 -39.41
CA GLN A 106 -29.23 -24.01 -39.62
C GLN A 106 -28.34 -24.30 -40.83
N ASP A 107 -28.02 -23.30 -41.66
CA ASP A 107 -27.17 -23.48 -42.86
C ASP A 107 -25.75 -22.88 -42.72
N LEU A 108 -25.43 -22.25 -41.59
CA LEU A 108 -24.05 -21.88 -41.27
C LEU A 108 -23.39 -23.02 -40.51
N LYS A 109 -23.12 -24.07 -41.28
CA LYS A 109 -22.02 -25.01 -41.06
C LYS A 109 -20.88 -24.26 -40.38
N MET A 110 -20.59 -24.66 -39.14
CA MET A 110 -19.55 -24.07 -38.31
C MET A 110 -18.20 -24.11 -39.02
N GLU A 111 -17.83 -23.02 -39.69
CA GLU A 111 -16.46 -22.69 -40.07
C GLU A 111 -15.77 -22.07 -38.85
N ILE A 112 -15.59 -22.89 -37.81
CA ILE A 112 -14.65 -22.59 -36.73
C ILE A 112 -13.33 -23.26 -37.12
N ASP A 113 -12.63 -22.68 -38.09
CA ASP A 113 -11.17 -22.86 -38.19
C ASP A 113 -10.59 -21.79 -39.13
N SER A 114 -10.16 -20.66 -38.57
CA SER A 114 -9.09 -19.80 -39.10
C SER A 114 -9.00 -18.53 -38.25
N MET A 115 -7.79 -18.02 -38.10
CA MET A 115 -7.38 -16.80 -37.35
C MET A 115 -6.81 -17.03 -35.95
N ALA A 116 -6.02 -18.09 -35.78
CA ALA A 116 -4.83 -18.02 -34.93
C ALA A 116 -3.65 -17.52 -35.79
N SER A 117 -3.53 -16.20 -35.96
CA SER A 117 -2.34 -15.57 -36.57
C SER A 117 -2.04 -14.26 -35.84
N THR A 118 -1.09 -14.31 -34.90
CA THR A 118 -0.36 -13.14 -34.41
C THR A 118 0.92 -12.98 -35.25
N PRO A 119 1.17 -11.86 -35.93
CA PRO A 119 2.43 -11.63 -36.62
C PRO A 119 3.51 -11.22 -35.60
N PHE A 120 4.55 -12.03 -35.46
CA PHE A 120 5.82 -11.58 -34.87
C PHE A 120 6.55 -10.74 -35.93
N HIS A 121 6.64 -9.43 -35.74
CA HIS A 121 7.66 -8.62 -36.38
C HIS A 121 8.97 -8.78 -35.58
N SER A 122 9.92 -9.49 -36.18
CA SER A 122 11.34 -9.47 -35.81
C SER A 122 11.98 -8.19 -36.35
N ASN A 123 12.46 -7.31 -35.47
CA ASN A 123 13.41 -6.26 -35.83
C ASN A 123 14.82 -6.80 -35.58
N ASP A 124 15.61 -6.89 -36.66
CA ASP A 124 17.07 -6.78 -36.64
C ASP A 124 17.47 -5.29 -36.71
#